data_AF-A0A2C5ZKT6-F1
#
_entry.id   AF-A0A2C5ZKT6-F1
#
_cell.length_a   1.000
_cell.length_b   1.000
_cell.length_c   1.000
_cell.angle_alpha   90.00
_cell.angle_beta   90.00
_cell.angle_gamma   90.00
#
_symmetry.space_group_name_H-M   'P 1'
#
loop_
_entity.id
_entity.type
_entity.pdbx_description
1 polymer ?
#
loop_
_entity_poly.entity_id
_entity_poly.type
_entity_poly.pdbx_seq_one_letter_code
_entity_poly.pdbx_strand_id
1 'polypeptide(L)'
;MARAQALHRFEQACGRLRWKAIDLENAYGRASAPAGWAFAAAEAERNFKVDFHEFYVWIEQAVVLLLKVFGTTVGAAAAAGRWTAAHAYHHNVLKALDDEAHPLHPALGRGDARHALWKAKELRNRWKDAASGQRETPPLRMYDLTWIVSQAMRGLEAAYEVAAARVRHDLHACRAEPAPVQDEWDWMVEPMDWEA
;
A
#
# COMPACT_ATOMS: atom_id res chain seq x y z
N MET A 1 -11.05 -14.96 -15.19
CA MET A 1 -11.70 -14.82 -13.87
C MET A 1 -10.74 -14.30 -12.79
N ALA A 2 -9.57 -14.90 -12.55
CA ALA A 2 -8.62 -14.46 -11.50
C ALA A 2 -8.19 -12.97 -11.57
N ARG A 3 -7.96 -12.42 -12.78
CA ARG A 3 -7.59 -11.00 -12.97
C ARG A 3 -8.72 -10.04 -12.60
N ALA A 4 -9.96 -10.36 -12.96
CA ALA A 4 -11.13 -9.56 -12.62
C ALA A 4 -11.37 -9.55 -11.10
N GLN A 5 -11.20 -10.70 -10.44
CA GLN A 5 -11.28 -10.78 -8.99
C GLN A 5 -10.18 -9.97 -8.29
N ALA A 6 -8.93 -10.01 -8.81
CA ALA A 6 -7.84 -9.19 -8.29
C ALA A 6 -8.13 -7.68 -8.42
N LEU A 7 -8.72 -7.25 -9.54
CA LEU A 7 -9.13 -5.86 -9.74
C LEU A 7 -10.26 -5.46 -8.78
N HIS A 8 -11.27 -6.31 -8.59
CA HIS A 8 -12.35 -6.03 -7.65
C HIS A 8 -11.84 -5.88 -6.21
N ARG A 9 -10.95 -6.79 -5.76
CA ARG A 9 -10.28 -6.69 -4.46
C ARG A 9 -9.43 -5.41 -4.36
N PHE A 10 -8.82 -4.97 -5.45
CA PHE A 10 -8.10 -3.70 -5.50
C PHE A 10 -9.03 -2.50 -5.31
N GLU A 11 -10.21 -2.49 -5.94
CA GLU A 11 -11.20 -1.43 -5.78
C GLU A 11 -11.68 -1.32 -4.31
N GLN A 12 -11.92 -2.46 -3.66
CA GLN A 12 -12.24 -2.54 -2.23
C GLN A 12 -11.10 -1.97 -1.37
N ALA A 13 -9.85 -2.39 -1.64
CA ALA A 13 -8.66 -1.87 -0.96
C ALA A 13 -8.51 -0.35 -1.13
N CYS A 14 -8.80 0.19 -2.33
CA CYS A 14 -8.79 1.63 -2.59
C CYS A 14 -9.92 2.37 -1.85
N GLY A 15 -11.09 1.76 -1.70
CA GLY A 15 -12.16 2.26 -0.83
C GLY A 15 -11.67 2.41 0.61
N ARG A 16 -11.03 1.36 1.15
CA ARG A 16 -10.46 1.38 2.51
C ARG A 16 -9.30 2.37 2.66
N LEU A 17 -8.43 2.49 1.66
CA LEU A 17 -7.33 3.47 1.64
C LEU A 17 -7.85 4.90 1.71
N ARG A 18 -8.85 5.27 0.92
CA ARG A 18 -9.45 6.62 0.96
C ARG A 18 -10.02 6.94 2.34
N TRP A 19 -10.71 5.98 2.96
CA TRP A 19 -11.20 6.13 4.34
C TRP A 19 -10.04 6.35 5.31
N LYS A 20 -9.05 5.45 5.30
CA LYS A 20 -7.89 5.52 6.20
C LYS A 20 -7.00 6.74 5.96
N ALA A 21 -7.01 7.34 4.76
CA ALA A 21 -6.28 8.56 4.48
C ALA A 21 -6.82 9.75 5.30
N ILE A 22 -8.15 9.85 5.45
CA ILE A 22 -8.80 10.85 6.30
C ILE A 22 -8.41 10.63 7.77
N ASP A 23 -8.46 9.37 8.23
CA ASP A 23 -8.06 9.02 9.59
C ASP A 23 -6.59 9.36 9.86
N LEU A 24 -5.71 9.09 8.89
CA LEU A 24 -4.28 9.39 8.98
C LEU A 24 -4.01 10.89 9.00
N GLU A 25 -4.72 11.68 8.20
CA GLU A 25 -4.62 13.14 8.23
C GLU A 25 -5.06 13.70 9.59
N ASN A 26 -6.17 13.20 10.13
CA ASN A 26 -6.62 13.56 11.49
C ASN A 26 -5.58 13.15 12.55
N ALA A 27 -4.98 11.97 12.43
CA ALA A 27 -3.91 11.51 13.31
C ALA A 27 -2.67 12.42 13.23
N TYR A 28 -2.30 12.85 12.03
CA TYR A 28 -1.21 13.80 11.82
C TYR A 28 -1.50 15.16 12.48
N GLY A 29 -2.73 15.65 12.37
CA GLY A 29 -3.20 16.86 13.06
C GLY A 29 -3.05 16.74 14.58
N ARG A 30 -3.48 15.62 15.17
CA ARG A 30 -3.29 15.33 16.60
C ARG A 30 -1.82 15.27 16.99
N ALA A 31 -0.97 14.61 16.19
CA ALA A 31 0.47 14.51 16.46
C ALA A 31 1.21 15.85 16.31
N SER A 32 0.70 16.75 15.47
CA SER A 32 1.27 18.09 15.25
C SER A 32 0.90 19.08 16.36
N ALA A 33 -0.26 18.91 17.00
CA ALA A 33 -0.74 19.75 18.10
C ALA A 33 -1.28 18.92 19.29
N PRO A 34 -0.43 18.10 19.93
CA PRO A 34 -0.86 17.06 20.87
C PRO A 34 -1.48 17.61 22.17
N ALA A 35 -1.06 18.81 22.60
CA ALA A 35 -1.58 19.44 23.81
C ALA A 35 -3.09 19.72 23.74
N GLY A 36 -3.62 20.01 22.55
CA GLY A 36 -5.07 20.22 22.35
C GLY A 36 -5.91 18.96 22.53
N TRP A 37 -5.27 17.79 22.58
CA TRP A 37 -5.89 16.47 22.69
C TRP A 37 -5.45 15.71 23.95
N ALA A 38 -4.83 16.41 24.90
CA ALA A 38 -4.33 15.84 26.16
C ALA A 38 -3.31 14.68 26.01
N PHE A 39 -2.57 14.62 24.90
CA PHE A 39 -1.49 13.67 24.70
C PHE A 39 -0.12 14.29 24.97
N ALA A 40 0.82 13.48 25.49
CA ALA A 40 2.23 13.85 25.46
C ALA A 40 2.75 13.83 24.02
N ALA A 41 3.68 14.72 23.66
CA ALA A 41 4.17 14.84 22.27
C ALA A 41 4.79 13.54 21.75
N ALA A 42 5.60 12.86 22.58
CA ALA A 42 6.19 11.57 22.23
C ALA A 42 5.14 10.45 22.07
N GLU A 43 4.05 10.51 22.83
CA GLU A 43 2.97 9.53 22.73
C GLU A 43 2.15 9.74 21.46
N ALA A 44 1.77 10.97 21.15
CA ALA A 44 1.05 11.30 19.92
C ALA A 44 1.87 10.95 18.67
N GLU A 45 3.18 11.21 18.68
CA GLU A 45 4.08 10.83 17.60
C GLU A 45 4.18 9.30 17.43
N ARG A 46 4.26 8.53 18.52
CA ARG A 46 4.26 7.06 18.45
C ARG A 46 2.95 6.53 17.85
N ASN A 47 1.80 7.03 18.30
CA ASN A 47 0.50 6.62 17.76
C ASN A 47 0.39 6.91 16.26
N PHE A 48 0.80 8.11 15.83
CA PHE A 48 0.82 8.44 14.39
C PHE A 48 1.70 7.48 13.58
N LYS A 49 2.87 7.08 14.10
CA LYS A 49 3.75 6.13 13.41
C LYS A 49 3.10 4.75 13.23
N VAL A 50 2.30 4.32 14.21
CA VAL A 50 1.50 3.09 14.12
C VAL A 50 0.41 3.24 13.06
N ASP A 51 -0.35 4.34 13.10
CA ASP A 51 -1.39 4.64 12.09
C ASP A 51 -0.79 4.68 10.67
N PHE A 52 0.38 5.30 10.50
CA PHE A 52 1.09 5.33 9.22
C PHE A 52 1.54 3.94 8.77
N HIS A 53 1.97 3.08 9.69
CA HIS A 53 2.33 1.71 9.38
C HIS A 53 1.12 0.95 8.82
N GLU A 54 -0.03 1.02 9.50
CA GLU A 54 -1.27 0.40 9.03
C GLU A 54 -1.67 0.93 7.66
N PHE A 55 -1.59 2.25 7.47
CA PHE A 55 -1.90 2.89 6.19
C PHE A 55 -0.99 2.39 5.05
N TYR A 56 0.32 2.30 5.31
CA TYR A 56 1.27 1.80 4.32
C TYR A 56 1.01 0.32 3.96
N VAL A 57 0.58 -0.51 4.91
CA VAL A 57 0.19 -1.90 4.62
C VAL A 57 -0.94 -1.96 3.59
N TRP A 58 -1.92 -1.06 3.68
CA TRP A 58 -2.99 -0.97 2.67
C TRP A 58 -2.47 -0.53 1.30
N ILE A 59 -1.52 0.42 1.25
CA ILE A 59 -0.88 0.82 -0.02
C ILE A 59 -0.20 -0.39 -0.65
N GLU A 60 0.56 -1.14 0.14
CA GLU A 60 1.30 -2.28 -0.36
C GLU A 60 0.37 -3.39 -0.85
N GLN A 61 -0.70 -3.67 -0.12
CA GLN A 61 -1.73 -4.61 -0.55
C GLN A 61 -2.36 -4.19 -1.88
N ALA A 62 -2.65 -2.91 -2.08
CA ALA A 62 -3.17 -2.39 -3.34
C ALA A 62 -2.17 -2.61 -4.50
N VAL A 63 -0.88 -2.36 -4.28
CA VAL A 63 0.16 -2.64 -5.28
C VAL A 63 0.24 -4.12 -5.61
N VAL A 64 0.22 -5.01 -4.61
CA VAL A 64 0.23 -6.47 -4.84
C VAL A 64 -0.97 -6.93 -5.65
N LEU A 65 -2.17 -6.40 -5.38
CA LEU A 65 -3.38 -6.71 -6.15
C LEU A 65 -3.26 -6.25 -7.60
N LEU A 66 -2.69 -5.06 -7.85
CA LEU A 66 -2.40 -4.60 -9.20
C LEU A 66 -1.40 -5.51 -9.92
N LEU A 67 -0.31 -5.92 -9.27
CA LEU A 67 0.65 -6.88 -9.84
C LEU A 67 -0.03 -8.22 -10.21
N LYS A 68 -0.94 -8.71 -9.37
CA LYS A 68 -1.74 -9.92 -9.64
C LYS A 68 -2.64 -9.77 -10.88
N VAL A 69 -3.18 -8.59 -11.19
CA VAL A 69 -3.94 -8.34 -12.43
C VAL A 69 -3.09 -8.63 -13.67
N PHE A 70 -1.78 -8.41 -13.61
CA PHE A 70 -0.86 -8.67 -14.72
C PHE A 70 -0.23 -10.07 -14.70
N GLY A 71 -0.44 -10.83 -13.62
CA GLY A 71 0.17 -12.15 -13.42
C GLY A 71 1.60 -12.09 -12.91
N THR A 72 2.04 -10.93 -12.39
CA THR A 72 3.38 -10.75 -11.85
C THR A 72 3.46 -11.39 -10.47
N THR A 73 4.38 -12.35 -10.32
CA THR A 73 4.67 -13.01 -9.04
C THR A 73 5.84 -12.31 -8.34
N VAL A 74 5.66 -11.96 -7.07
CA VAL A 74 6.72 -11.38 -6.24
C VAL A 74 7.38 -12.51 -5.46
N GLY A 75 8.64 -12.81 -5.77
CA GLY A 75 9.39 -13.86 -5.08
C GLY A 75 9.78 -13.46 -3.65
N ALA A 76 9.57 -14.37 -2.69
CA ALA A 76 10.28 -14.32 -1.41
C ALA A 76 11.75 -14.71 -1.65
N ALA A 77 12.71 -14.03 -1.02
CA ALA A 77 14.12 -14.37 -1.19
C ALA A 77 14.38 -15.80 -0.70
N ALA A 78 14.86 -16.68 -1.60
CA ALA A 78 14.89 -18.14 -1.43
C ALA A 78 15.82 -18.69 -0.33
N ALA A 79 16.47 -17.84 0.49
CA ALA A 79 17.51 -18.27 1.43
C ALA A 79 17.51 -17.53 2.78
N ALA A 80 16.50 -16.72 3.07
CA ALA A 80 16.48 -15.87 4.26
C ALA A 80 15.48 -16.42 5.30
N GLY A 81 15.84 -16.38 6.59
CA GLY A 81 14.91 -16.73 7.67
C GLY A 81 13.58 -15.98 7.54
N ARG A 82 12.52 -16.57 8.09
CA ARG A 82 11.12 -16.10 8.05
C ARG A 82 10.95 -14.56 7.99
N TRP A 83 11.51 -13.84 8.96
CA TRP A 83 11.44 -12.37 9.01
C TRP A 83 12.24 -11.66 7.91
N THR A 84 13.42 -12.14 7.54
CA THR A 84 14.22 -11.55 6.46
C THR A 84 13.59 -11.82 5.10
N ALA A 85 12.87 -12.93 4.93
CA ALA A 85 12.09 -13.23 3.74
C ALA A 85 10.90 -12.26 3.57
N ALA A 86 10.18 -11.92 4.65
CA ALA A 86 9.10 -10.93 4.60
C ALA A 86 9.64 -9.52 4.26
N HIS A 87 10.74 -9.09 4.88
CA HIS A 87 11.39 -7.83 4.55
C HIS A 87 11.85 -7.76 3.07
N ALA A 88 12.38 -8.86 2.54
CA ALA A 88 12.75 -8.98 1.13
C ALA A 88 11.52 -8.96 0.22
N TYR A 89 10.43 -9.64 0.60
CA TYR A 89 9.17 -9.64 -0.14
C TYR A 89 8.64 -8.22 -0.33
N HIS A 90 8.50 -7.45 0.74
CA HIS A 90 7.99 -6.07 0.67
C HIS A 90 8.86 -5.12 -0.14
N HIS A 91 10.16 -5.40 -0.23
CA HIS A 91 11.07 -4.67 -1.12
C HIS A 91 10.86 -5.09 -2.58
N ASN A 92 10.70 -6.40 -2.81
CA ASN A 92 10.48 -6.96 -4.14
C ASN A 92 9.15 -6.51 -4.75
N VAL A 93 8.12 -6.22 -3.95
CA VAL A 93 6.85 -5.64 -4.43
C VAL A 93 7.08 -4.33 -5.19
N LEU A 94 7.78 -3.37 -4.58
CA LEU A 94 8.05 -2.09 -5.25
C LEU A 94 9.08 -2.27 -6.38
N LYS A 95 10.06 -3.15 -6.19
CA LYS A 95 11.08 -3.43 -7.22
C LYS A 95 10.48 -4.04 -8.49
N ALA A 96 9.40 -4.82 -8.39
CA ALA A 96 8.70 -5.35 -9.56
C ALA A 96 8.15 -4.27 -10.50
N LEU A 97 7.94 -3.05 -9.99
CA LEU A 97 7.48 -1.90 -10.77
C LEU A 97 8.62 -1.21 -11.53
N ASP A 98 9.89 -1.50 -11.20
CA ASP A 98 11.05 -0.88 -11.86
C ASP A 98 11.33 -1.46 -13.25
N ASP A 99 10.70 -2.59 -13.61
CA ASP A 99 10.79 -3.16 -14.96
C ASP A 99 10.08 -2.25 -15.98
N GLU A 100 10.84 -1.63 -16.88
CA GLU A 100 10.32 -0.71 -17.91
C GLU A 100 9.31 -1.36 -18.86
N ALA A 101 9.38 -2.69 -19.04
CA ALA A 101 8.43 -3.44 -19.86
C ALA A 101 7.11 -3.72 -19.11
N HIS A 102 7.06 -3.51 -17.80
CA HIS A 102 5.88 -3.79 -17.00
C HIS A 102 4.77 -2.76 -17.31
N PRO A 103 3.51 -3.17 -17.56
CA PRO A 103 2.43 -2.24 -17.91
C PRO A 103 2.13 -1.15 -16.86
N LEU A 104 2.44 -1.42 -15.59
CA LEU A 104 2.29 -0.44 -14.50
C LEU A 104 3.48 0.52 -14.37
N HIS A 105 4.60 0.28 -15.05
CA HIS A 105 5.80 1.10 -14.94
C HIS A 105 5.55 2.59 -15.22
N PRO A 106 4.77 2.98 -16.26
CA PRO A 106 4.49 4.39 -16.51
C PRO A 106 3.76 5.10 -15.36
N ALA A 107 2.94 4.37 -14.59
CA ALA A 107 2.10 4.91 -13.52
C ALA A 107 2.77 4.84 -12.14
N LEU A 108 3.47 3.74 -11.82
CA LEU A 108 4.01 3.46 -10.48
C LEU A 108 5.53 3.23 -10.46
N GLY A 109 6.14 2.93 -11.61
CA GLY A 109 7.55 2.60 -11.77
C GLY A 109 8.47 3.78 -12.10
N ARG A 110 7.92 4.99 -12.19
CA ARG A 110 8.69 6.23 -12.43
C ARG A 110 8.04 7.46 -11.81
N GLY A 111 8.76 8.57 -11.83
CA GLY A 111 8.26 9.87 -11.40
C GLY A 111 7.90 9.92 -9.91
N ASP A 112 6.97 10.83 -9.58
CA ASP A 112 6.61 11.15 -8.19
C ASP A 112 5.92 10.00 -7.47
N ALA A 113 5.06 9.24 -8.15
CA ALA A 113 4.38 8.09 -7.56
C ALA A 113 5.39 7.05 -7.06
N ARG A 114 6.40 6.72 -7.88
CA ARG A 114 7.50 5.83 -7.46
C ARG A 114 8.23 6.39 -6.25
N HIS A 115 8.63 7.65 -6.32
CA HIS A 115 9.38 8.27 -5.24
C HIS A 115 8.59 8.28 -3.93
N ALA A 116 7.30 8.61 -3.99
CA ALA A 116 6.41 8.60 -2.85
C ALA A 116 6.24 7.20 -2.23
N LEU A 117 6.05 6.15 -3.05
CA LEU A 117 5.97 4.76 -2.56
C LEU A 117 7.25 4.33 -1.83
N TRP A 118 8.42 4.62 -2.42
CA TRP A 118 9.70 4.33 -1.79
C TRP A 118 9.93 5.13 -0.51
N LYS A 119 9.52 6.40 -0.48
CA LYS A 119 9.58 7.23 0.73
C LYS A 119 8.66 6.70 1.82
N ALA A 120 7.43 6.33 1.50
CA ALA A 120 6.50 5.73 2.44
C ALA A 120 7.06 4.44 3.03
N LYS A 121 7.65 3.58 2.20
CA LYS A 121 8.34 2.37 2.64
C LYS A 121 9.52 2.67 3.57
N GLU A 122 10.35 3.64 3.21
CA GLU A 122 11.49 4.08 4.01
C GLU A 122 11.03 4.53 5.40
N LEU A 123 9.98 5.35 5.46
CA LEU A 123 9.39 5.83 6.72
C LEU A 123 8.81 4.68 7.54
N ARG A 124 8.04 3.77 6.93
CA ARG A 124 7.52 2.59 7.62
C ARG A 124 8.63 1.76 8.24
N ASN A 125 9.72 1.52 7.52
CA ASN A 125 10.86 0.76 8.03
C ASN A 125 11.57 1.51 9.15
N ARG A 126 11.83 2.81 8.97
CA ARG A 126 12.47 3.66 9.98
C ARG A 126 11.66 3.74 11.27
N TRP A 127 10.33 3.79 11.16
CA TRP A 127 9.44 3.97 12.29
C TRP A 127 9.03 2.67 12.98
N LYS A 128 9.18 1.51 12.32
CA LYS A 128 9.00 0.19 12.94
C LYS A 128 9.85 0.05 14.21
N ASP A 129 11.12 0.46 14.16
CA ASP A 129 12.04 0.35 15.30
C ASP A 129 11.89 1.53 16.29
N ALA A 130 11.44 2.68 15.79
CA ALA A 130 11.23 3.87 16.60
C ALA A 130 9.97 3.80 17.49
N ALA A 131 8.92 3.11 17.01
CA ALA A 131 7.72 2.84 17.82
C ALA A 131 8.05 2.00 19.07
N SER A 132 9.04 1.12 18.96
CA SER A 132 9.60 0.31 20.05
C SER A 132 10.50 1.09 21.01
N GLY A 133 10.73 2.40 20.77
CA GLY A 133 11.61 3.24 21.59
C GLY A 133 13.11 3.01 21.40
N GLN A 134 13.51 2.19 20.42
CA GLN A 134 14.91 1.77 20.22
C GLN A 134 15.75 2.78 19.40
N ARG A 135 15.10 3.72 18.69
CA ARG A 135 15.78 4.67 17.81
C ARG A 135 15.08 6.02 17.78
N GLU A 136 15.84 7.10 17.98
CA GLU A 136 15.36 8.45 17.74
C GLU A 136 15.17 8.69 16.24
N THR A 137 14.06 9.34 15.88
CA THR A 137 13.75 9.68 14.51
C THR A 137 13.49 11.18 14.40
N PRO A 138 13.83 11.80 13.25
CA PRO A 138 13.48 13.19 13.01
C PRO A 138 11.98 13.46 13.25
N PRO A 139 11.61 14.65 13.74
CA PRO A 139 10.23 15.03 13.98
C PRO A 139 9.35 14.89 12.73
N LEU A 140 8.07 14.59 12.92
CA LEU A 140 7.14 14.34 11.79
C LEU A 140 7.07 15.49 10.78
N ARG A 141 7.18 16.74 11.23
CA ARG A 141 7.20 17.96 10.39
C ARG A 141 8.36 18.04 9.40
N MET A 142 9.41 17.22 9.56
CA MET A 142 10.52 17.16 8.61
C MET A 142 10.19 16.31 7.38
N TYR A 143 9.07 15.60 7.38
CA TYR A 143 8.61 14.79 6.26
C TYR A 143 7.39 15.43 5.62
N ASP A 144 7.38 15.50 4.28
CA ASP A 144 6.21 15.94 3.54
C ASP A 144 5.22 14.77 3.37
N LEU A 145 4.51 14.45 4.46
CA LEU A 145 3.58 13.34 4.50
C LEU A 145 2.38 13.55 3.58
N THR A 146 1.90 14.80 3.47
CA THR A 146 0.84 15.18 2.55
C THR A 146 1.23 14.87 1.11
N TRP A 147 2.44 15.25 0.69
CA TRP A 147 2.94 14.91 -0.64
C TRP A 147 3.09 13.40 -0.83
N ILE A 148 3.70 12.69 0.13
CA ILE A 148 3.90 11.24 0.04
C ILE A 148 2.56 10.52 -0.16
N VAL A 149 1.57 10.81 0.69
CA VAL A 149 0.26 10.16 0.61
C VAL A 149 -0.45 10.53 -0.69
N SER A 150 -0.46 11.81 -1.06
CA SER A 150 -1.15 12.29 -2.26
C SER A 150 -0.58 11.67 -3.53
N GLN A 151 0.75 11.63 -3.68
CA GLN A 151 1.39 11.06 -4.87
C GLN A 151 1.23 9.53 -4.94
N ALA A 152 1.28 8.84 -3.80
CA ALA A 152 0.99 7.41 -3.77
C ALA A 152 -0.44 7.12 -4.24
N MET A 153 -1.43 7.85 -3.72
CA MET A 153 -2.84 7.69 -4.11
C MET A 153 -3.08 8.01 -5.59
N ARG A 154 -2.50 9.10 -6.12
CA ARG A 154 -2.55 9.43 -7.55
C ARG A 154 -1.93 8.35 -8.43
N GLY A 155 -0.82 7.76 -7.98
CA GLY A 155 -0.20 6.62 -8.67
C GLY A 155 -1.13 5.41 -8.75
N LEU A 156 -1.80 5.07 -7.63
CA LEU A 156 -2.75 3.95 -7.58
C LEU A 156 -3.96 4.19 -8.48
N GLU A 157 -4.47 5.42 -8.55
CA GLU A 157 -5.55 5.81 -9.47
C GLU A 157 -5.13 5.68 -10.94
N ALA A 158 -3.94 6.16 -11.30
CA ALA A 158 -3.41 5.98 -12.66
C ALA A 158 -3.20 4.49 -13.01
N ALA A 159 -2.74 3.68 -12.05
CA ALA A 159 -2.57 2.25 -12.23
C ALA A 159 -3.90 1.50 -12.37
N TYR A 160 -4.96 1.97 -11.70
CA TYR A 160 -6.31 1.44 -11.85
C TYR A 160 -6.77 1.50 -13.30
N GLU A 161 -6.61 2.64 -13.96
CA GLU A 161 -7.05 2.80 -15.37
C GLU A 161 -6.39 1.77 -16.30
N VAL A 162 -5.10 1.52 -16.11
CA VAL A 162 -4.35 0.51 -16.87
C VAL A 162 -4.84 -0.90 -16.56
N ALA A 163 -5.05 -1.22 -15.28
CA ALA A 163 -5.53 -2.51 -14.83
C ALA A 163 -6.97 -2.79 -15.30
N ALA A 164 -7.85 -1.80 -15.22
CA ALA A 164 -9.24 -1.87 -15.66
C ALA A 164 -9.33 -2.04 -17.19
N ALA A 165 -8.49 -1.33 -17.95
CA ALA A 165 -8.38 -1.53 -19.39
C ALA A 165 -7.95 -2.97 -19.74
N ARG A 166 -7.00 -3.54 -18.98
CA ARG A 166 -6.57 -4.92 -19.17
C ARG A 166 -7.69 -5.93 -18.91
N VAL A 167 -8.42 -5.78 -17.79
CA VAL A 167 -9.54 -6.68 -17.46
C VAL A 167 -10.65 -6.57 -18.50
N ARG A 168 -11.00 -5.35 -18.95
CA ARG A 168 -11.97 -5.15 -20.04
C ARG A 168 -11.54 -5.86 -21.32
N HIS A 169 -10.28 -5.73 -21.73
CA HIS A 169 -9.75 -6.43 -22.89
C HIS A 169 -9.89 -7.96 -22.78
N ASP A 170 -9.54 -8.53 -21.62
CA ASP A 170 -9.67 -9.97 -21.37
C ASP A 170 -11.14 -10.43 -21.40
N LEU A 171 -12.07 -9.61 -20.91
CA LEU A 171 -13.52 -9.87 -20.97
C LEU A 171 -14.11 -9.73 -22.37
N HIS A 172 -13.53 -8.91 -23.26
CA HIS A 172 -13.95 -8.84 -24.66
C HIS A 172 -13.38 -9.99 -25.50
N ALA A 173 -12.17 -10.47 -25.17
CA ALA A 173 -11.52 -11.58 -25.86
C ALA A 173 -12.18 -12.94 -25.55
N CYS A 174 -12.68 -13.12 -24.33
CA CYS A 174 -13.51 -14.25 -23.96
C CYS A 174 -14.98 -13.87 -24.20
N ARG A 175 -15.76 -14.57 -25.04
CA ARG A 175 -17.25 -14.47 -24.96
C ARG A 175 -17.67 -15.01 -23.58
N ALA A 176 -17.63 -14.20 -22.54
CA ALA A 176 -17.80 -14.66 -21.17
C ALA A 176 -19.26 -14.52 -20.73
N GLU A 177 -19.83 -15.67 -20.33
CA GLU A 177 -21.04 -15.79 -19.52
C GLU A 177 -20.97 -14.88 -18.28
N PRO A 178 -22.13 -14.39 -17.76
CA PRO A 178 -22.16 -13.54 -16.58
C PRO A 178 -21.48 -14.23 -15.38
N ALA A 179 -20.56 -13.53 -14.75
CA ALA A 179 -19.87 -14.02 -13.56
C ALA A 179 -20.88 -14.23 -12.41
N PRO A 180 -20.73 -15.30 -11.60
CA PRO A 180 -21.56 -15.47 -10.41
C PRO A 180 -21.31 -14.30 -9.46
N VAL A 181 -22.40 -13.79 -8.87
CA VAL A 181 -22.36 -12.75 -7.84
C VAL A 181 -21.56 -13.30 -6.66
N GLN A 182 -20.35 -12.77 -6.44
CA GLN A 182 -19.57 -13.08 -5.25
C GLN A 182 -20.18 -12.36 -4.05
N ASP A 183 -20.21 -13.03 -2.91
CA ASP A 183 -20.74 -12.50 -1.67
C ASP A 183 -19.93 -11.26 -1.25
N GLU A 184 -20.63 -10.14 -1.05
CA GLU A 184 -20.05 -8.80 -0.80
C GLU A 184 -19.15 -8.76 0.44
N TRP A 185 -19.21 -9.80 1.27
CA TRP A 185 -18.53 -9.94 2.55
C TRP A 185 -17.40 -10.97 2.57
N ASP A 186 -17.13 -11.68 1.46
CA ASP A 186 -16.09 -12.73 1.38
C ASP A 186 -14.65 -12.16 1.54
N TRP A 187 -14.49 -10.84 1.42
CA TRP A 187 -13.21 -10.14 1.67
C TRP A 187 -12.97 -9.81 3.16
N MET A 188 -13.98 -9.90 4.03
CA MET A 188 -13.81 -9.62 5.47
C MET A 188 -13.05 -10.74 6.22
N VAL A 189 -12.77 -11.89 5.57
CA VAL A 189 -12.32 -13.11 6.27
C VAL A 189 -11.01 -13.69 5.71
N GLU A 190 -10.23 -12.96 4.91
CA GLU A 190 -8.81 -13.33 4.73
C GLU A 190 -7.99 -12.60 5.81
N PRO A 191 -7.68 -13.22 6.97
CA PRO A 191 -6.61 -12.72 7.81
C PRO A 191 -5.37 -12.68 6.91
N MET A 192 -4.90 -11.47 6.64
CA MET A 192 -3.54 -11.25 6.15
C MET A 192 -2.65 -12.09 7.06
N ASP A 193 -2.00 -13.13 6.51
CA ASP A 193 -1.17 -14.06 7.27
C ASP A 193 -0.05 -13.23 7.93
N TRP A 194 -0.29 -12.79 9.17
CA TRP A 194 0.43 -11.68 9.81
C TRP A 194 1.73 -12.14 10.46
N GLU A 195 2.12 -13.39 10.23
CA GLU A 195 3.43 -13.95 10.60
C GLU A 195 4.01 -14.81 9.47
N ALA A 196 4.80 -14.17 8.61
CA ALA A 196 5.91 -14.82 7.92
C ALA A 196 7.23 -14.17 8.38
#